data_AF-A0A0S8IMT8-F1
#
_entry.id   AF-A0A0S8IMT8-F1
#
_cell.length_a   1.000
_cell.length_b   1.000
_cell.length_c   1.000
_cell.angle_alpha   90.00
_cell.angle_beta   90.00
_cell.angle_gamma   90.00
#
_symmetry.space_group_name_H-M   'P 1'
#
loop_
_entity.id
_entity.type
_entity.pdbx_description
1 polymer ?
#
loop_
_entity_poly.entity_id
_entity_poly.type
_entity_poly.pdbx_seq_one_letter_code
_entity_poly.pdbx_strand_id
1 'polypeptide(L)'
;MRILFVLFMGFALLYSQASFAQDSFFGESKVQEDWKEVVGDHFFIYYKGEDRFAKDVSAKAEVYYGRIATDLGYPRYSEFWTWDKRVKIYIYPNHEAFIKATGQPRWSQGMADFRKKEIVSYAWSKGFLESLLPHEMAHLIFRDFVGFKGEIPLWLDEGVAQWAEEARRPQIKRKAKEYYEKDCLLSIQDMMKLDLDTVGKTDRIYIRSSRTKTGEPGVLFLSADELINTYYLQAVSLVGFLIEALGSYSFADFCRQLRDGKRLEEALRFAYPMKIRNLQELEKEWRKYLERL
;
A
#
# COMPACT_ATOMS: atom_id res chain seq x y z
N MET A 1 14.17 3.32 10.32
CA MET A 1 12.71 3.22 10.50
C MET A 1 12.08 3.80 9.25
N ARG A 2 11.48 2.92 8.42
CA ARG A 2 11.20 3.15 7.00
C ARG A 2 10.13 4.23 6.80
N ILE A 3 10.46 5.25 6.01
CA ILE A 3 9.50 6.12 5.33
C ILE A 3 9.10 5.35 4.07
N LEU A 4 7.82 5.04 3.89
CA LEU A 4 7.34 4.49 2.62
C LEU A 4 7.37 5.61 1.58
N PHE A 5 8.02 5.36 0.45
CA PHE A 5 8.00 6.26 -0.70
C PHE A 5 6.96 5.72 -1.68
N VAL A 6 5.79 6.36 -1.76
CA VAL A 6 4.78 5.97 -2.75
C VAL A 6 5.11 6.59 -4.10
N LEU A 7 5.64 5.76 -4.99
CA LEU A 7 5.92 6.08 -6.39
C LEU A 7 4.63 6.03 -7.21
N PHE A 8 4.12 7.21 -7.57
CA PHE A 8 3.08 7.33 -8.59
C PHE A 8 3.68 7.18 -9.99
N MET A 9 3.41 6.04 -10.64
CA MET A 9 3.86 5.65 -11.99
C MET A 9 4.26 6.82 -12.93
N GLY A 10 5.55 7.07 -13.00
CA GLY A 10 6.35 7.00 -14.22
C GLY A 10 7.62 6.23 -13.83
N PHE A 11 7.82 5.04 -14.39
CA PHE A 11 8.95 4.17 -14.04
C PHE A 11 10.29 4.89 -14.28
N ALA A 12 10.90 5.39 -13.20
CA ALA A 12 12.27 5.85 -13.16
C ALA A 12 12.78 5.73 -11.71
N LEU A 13 13.53 4.66 -11.44
CA LEU A 13 14.33 4.52 -10.24
C LEU A 13 15.42 5.59 -10.24
N LEU A 14 15.37 6.55 -9.31
CA LEU A 14 16.55 7.30 -8.92
C LEU A 14 16.59 7.52 -7.40
N TYR A 15 17.69 7.05 -6.83
CA TYR A 15 18.07 7.10 -5.42
C TYR A 15 18.37 8.52 -4.95
N SER A 16 18.13 8.76 -3.66
CA SER A 16 18.92 9.70 -2.86
C SER A 16 19.06 9.14 -1.45
N GLN A 17 20.30 8.82 -1.05
CA GLN A 17 20.63 8.59 0.35
C GLN A 17 20.62 9.93 1.09
N ALA A 18 19.81 10.04 2.13
CA ALA A 18 20.01 11.03 3.17
C ALA A 18 19.89 10.33 4.52
N SER A 19 21.04 10.03 5.12
CA SER A 19 21.15 9.79 6.55
C SER A 19 20.97 11.14 7.24
N PHE A 20 19.87 11.36 7.97
CA PHE A 20 19.80 12.52 8.85
C PHE A 20 19.09 12.24 10.17
N ALA A 21 19.79 12.74 11.19
CA ALA A 21 19.48 13.06 12.57
C ALA A 21 18.07 12.76 13.09
N GLN A 22 18.10 12.03 14.20
CA GLN A 22 17.08 11.93 15.21
C GLN A 22 16.94 13.30 15.89
N ASP A 23 16.05 14.14 15.40
CA ASP A 23 15.54 15.32 16.10
C ASP A 23 14.08 15.56 15.70
N SER A 24 13.26 15.98 16.67
CA SER A 24 11.86 16.35 16.49
C SER A 24 11.69 17.40 15.38
N PHE A 25 11.01 17.04 14.28
CA PHE A 25 10.72 17.97 13.17
C PHE A 25 9.79 19.13 13.55
N PHE A 26 9.13 19.02 14.71
CA PHE A 26 8.47 20.12 15.40
C PHE A 26 8.99 20.15 16.83
N GLY A 27 10.07 20.91 17.04
CA GLY A 27 10.27 21.50 18.36
C GLY A 27 9.03 22.34 18.69
N GLU A 28 8.68 22.42 19.97
CA GLU A 28 7.67 23.35 20.48
C GLU A 28 8.11 24.80 20.21
N SER A 29 8.03 25.23 18.96
CA SER A 29 8.09 26.62 18.56
C SER A 29 6.72 26.97 18.02
N LYS A 30 5.98 27.74 18.81
CA LYS A 30 4.77 28.49 18.43
C LYS A 30 5.08 29.37 17.20
N VAL A 31 5.06 28.78 16.02
CA VAL A 31 4.59 29.44 14.81
C VAL A 31 3.34 28.67 14.45
N GLN A 32 2.22 29.11 15.01
CA GLN A 32 0.90 28.64 14.59
C GLN A 32 0.74 29.15 13.16
N GLU A 33 1.24 28.38 12.19
CA GLU A 33 1.00 28.67 10.79
C GLU A 33 -0.52 28.74 10.59
N ASP A 34 -1.01 29.76 9.87
CA ASP A 34 -2.43 29.98 9.57
C ASP A 34 -2.98 28.88 8.64
N TRP A 35 -3.10 27.66 9.19
CA TRP A 35 -3.79 26.55 8.56
C TRP A 35 -5.28 26.75 8.75
N LYS A 36 -6.02 26.72 7.64
CA LYS A 36 -7.46 26.51 7.71
C LYS A 36 -7.71 25.04 7.98
N GLU A 37 -8.86 24.74 8.58
CA GLU A 37 -9.24 23.38 8.96
C GLU A 37 -10.60 22.98 8.36
N VAL A 38 -10.69 21.74 7.88
CA VAL A 38 -11.95 21.02 7.69
C VAL A 38 -11.92 19.79 8.59
N VAL A 39 -12.95 19.61 9.41
CA VAL A 39 -13.08 18.47 10.32
C VAL A 39 -14.08 17.47 9.74
N GLY A 40 -13.60 16.25 9.47
CA GLY A 40 -14.42 15.10 9.12
C GLY A 40 -14.71 14.20 10.33
N ASP A 41 -15.34 13.06 10.07
CA ASP A 41 -15.60 12.06 11.11
C ASP A 41 -14.30 11.40 11.56
N HIS A 42 -13.42 11.05 10.61
CA HIS A 42 -12.17 10.31 10.83
C HIS A 42 -10.90 11.11 10.50
N PHE A 43 -11.03 12.32 9.94
CA PHE A 43 -9.90 13.11 9.44
C PHE A 43 -9.95 14.57 9.89
N PHE A 44 -8.77 15.13 10.16
CA PHE A 44 -8.54 16.59 10.18
C PHE A 44 -7.83 16.99 8.90
N ILE A 45 -8.40 17.91 8.13
CA ILE A 45 -7.77 18.44 6.91
C ILE A 45 -7.24 19.84 7.20
N TYR A 46 -5.93 19.96 7.36
CA TYR A 46 -5.23 21.23 7.48
C TYR A 46 -4.80 21.69 6.09
N TYR A 47 -5.22 22.88 5.66
CA TYR A 47 -4.90 23.37 4.33
C TYR A 47 -4.58 24.87 4.27
N LYS A 48 -3.88 25.27 3.21
CA LYS A 48 -3.67 26.67 2.82
C LYS A 48 -4.26 26.89 1.42
N GLY A 49 -4.87 28.05 1.19
CA GLY A 49 -5.49 28.39 -0.09
C GLY A 49 -7.00 28.14 -0.13
N GLU A 50 -7.46 27.45 -1.17
CA GLU A 50 -8.88 27.30 -1.51
C GLU A 50 -9.59 26.19 -0.72
N ASP A 51 -10.72 26.56 -0.11
CA ASP A 51 -11.57 25.66 0.69
C ASP A 51 -12.16 24.50 -0.12
N ARG A 52 -12.38 24.69 -1.43
CA ARG A 52 -13.02 23.69 -2.29
C ARG A 52 -12.24 22.38 -2.30
N PHE A 53 -10.93 22.45 -2.56
CA PHE A 53 -10.11 21.26 -2.65
C PHE A 53 -10.00 20.55 -1.29
N ALA A 54 -9.90 21.28 -0.18
CA ALA A 54 -9.90 20.68 1.16
C ALA A 54 -11.20 19.93 1.49
N LYS A 55 -12.35 20.47 1.07
CA LYS A 55 -13.64 19.78 1.19
C LYS A 55 -13.72 18.53 0.32
N ASP A 56 -13.19 18.58 -0.90
CA ASP A 56 -13.10 17.41 -1.79
C ASP A 56 -12.21 16.31 -1.16
N VAL A 57 -11.07 16.69 -0.57
CA VAL A 57 -10.18 15.78 0.17
C VAL A 57 -10.93 15.15 1.35
N SER A 58 -11.60 15.96 2.17
CA SER A 58 -12.37 15.45 3.32
C SER A 58 -13.44 14.45 2.88
N ALA A 59 -14.25 14.80 1.88
CA ALA A 59 -15.32 13.93 1.40
C ALA A 59 -14.78 12.62 0.81
N LYS A 60 -13.70 12.69 0.03
CA LYS A 60 -13.06 11.49 -0.55
C LYS A 60 -12.42 10.61 0.51
N ALA A 61 -11.76 11.19 1.51
CA ALA A 61 -11.16 10.43 2.61
C ALA A 61 -12.23 9.63 3.37
N GLU A 62 -13.37 10.23 3.71
CA GLU A 62 -14.45 9.49 4.39
C GLU A 62 -15.00 8.33 3.55
N VAL A 63 -15.15 8.52 2.23
CA VAL A 63 -15.55 7.44 1.32
C VAL A 63 -14.51 6.32 1.30
N TYR A 64 -13.23 6.65 1.15
CA TYR A 64 -12.16 5.64 1.11
C TYR A 64 -12.02 4.93 2.44
N TYR A 65 -12.16 5.64 3.56
CA TYR A 65 -12.14 5.03 4.89
C TYR A 65 -13.21 3.94 5.00
N GLY A 66 -14.46 4.24 4.65
CA GLY A 66 -15.54 3.25 4.69
C GLY A 66 -15.30 2.04 3.78
N ARG A 67 -14.77 2.26 2.57
CA ARG A 67 -14.48 1.19 1.59
C ARG A 67 -13.31 0.32 2.03
N ILE A 68 -12.19 0.92 2.42
CA ILE A 68 -11.00 0.19 2.90
C ILE A 68 -11.35 -0.57 4.18
N ALA A 69 -12.04 0.06 5.13
CA ALA A 69 -12.51 -0.60 6.33
C ALA A 69 -13.40 -1.82 6.01
N THR A 70 -14.28 -1.72 5.00
CA THR A 70 -15.10 -2.85 4.57
C THR A 70 -14.26 -3.97 3.96
N ASP A 71 -13.31 -3.65 3.08
CA ASP A 71 -12.41 -4.61 2.44
C ASP A 71 -11.53 -5.35 3.48
N LEU A 72 -11.07 -4.63 4.51
CA LEU A 72 -10.30 -5.18 5.63
C LEU A 72 -11.19 -5.85 6.72
N GLY A 73 -12.52 -5.89 6.52
CA GLY A 73 -13.53 -6.43 7.45
C GLY A 73 -13.53 -5.80 8.84
N TYR A 74 -13.31 -4.49 8.86
CA TYR A 74 -13.23 -3.59 10.01
C TYR A 74 -14.55 -2.96 10.53
N PRO A 75 -15.77 -3.09 9.95
CA PRO A 75 -16.91 -2.23 10.32
C PRO A 75 -17.49 -2.43 11.75
N ARG A 76 -16.81 -3.17 12.64
CA ARG A 76 -17.25 -3.47 14.01
C ARG A 76 -16.29 -3.07 15.14
N TYR A 77 -15.15 -2.42 14.86
CA TYR A 77 -14.31 -1.82 15.90
C TYR A 77 -14.70 -0.34 16.09
N SER A 78 -15.56 -0.09 17.07
CA SER A 78 -16.06 1.24 17.42
C SER A 78 -14.95 2.12 18.00
N GLU A 79 -14.88 3.40 17.59
CA GLU A 79 -13.96 4.47 18.03
C GLU A 79 -12.61 4.59 17.31
N PHE A 80 -12.42 3.89 16.21
CA PHE A 80 -11.20 4.04 15.43
C PHE A 80 -11.17 5.39 14.70
N TRP A 81 -10.08 6.13 14.87
CA TRP A 81 -9.83 7.46 14.28
C TRP A 81 -10.90 8.52 14.57
N THR A 82 -11.69 8.39 15.62
CA THR A 82 -12.62 9.44 16.02
C THR A 82 -11.97 10.43 16.99
N TRP A 83 -12.61 11.58 17.20
CA TRP A 83 -12.21 12.59 18.19
C TRP A 83 -10.76 13.08 17.99
N ASP A 84 -9.91 12.94 19.00
CA ASP A 84 -8.50 13.34 19.01
C ASP A 84 -7.59 12.35 18.28
N LYS A 85 -8.12 11.19 17.85
CA LYS A 85 -7.36 10.12 17.17
C LYS A 85 -7.47 10.17 15.64
N ARG A 86 -8.14 11.19 15.09
CA ARG A 86 -8.30 11.39 13.64
C ARG A 86 -6.95 11.47 12.93
N VAL A 87 -6.91 10.93 11.72
CA VAL A 87 -5.75 11.09 10.83
C VAL A 87 -5.68 12.54 10.36
N LYS A 88 -4.47 13.11 10.33
CA LYS A 88 -4.27 14.49 9.86
C LYS A 88 -3.83 14.48 8.41
N ILE A 89 -4.47 15.27 7.58
CA ILE A 89 -4.10 15.46 6.18
C ILE A 89 -3.70 16.92 5.98
N TYR A 90 -2.45 17.14 5.59
CA TYR A 90 -1.89 18.47 5.34
C TYR A 90 -1.85 18.75 3.83
N ILE A 91 -2.49 19.83 3.40
CA ILE A 91 -2.57 20.25 2.00
C ILE A 91 -1.90 21.62 1.82
N TYR A 92 -0.66 21.59 1.34
CA TYR A 92 0.10 22.78 0.98
C TYR A 92 -0.51 23.49 -0.24
N PRO A 93 -0.30 24.81 -0.41
CA PRO A 93 -0.96 25.56 -1.47
C PRO A 93 -0.49 25.17 -2.88
N ASN A 94 0.73 24.64 -3.01
CA ASN A 94 1.30 24.18 -4.28
C ASN A 94 2.48 23.21 -4.05
N HIS A 95 2.96 22.61 -5.14
CA HIS A 95 4.05 21.63 -5.13
C HIS A 95 5.36 22.19 -4.55
N GLU A 96 5.71 23.44 -4.86
CA GLU A 96 6.93 24.08 -4.35
C GLU A 96 6.91 24.19 -2.82
N ALA A 97 5.79 24.65 -2.25
CA ALA A 97 5.61 24.74 -0.80
C ALA A 97 5.67 23.36 -0.15
N PHE A 98 5.08 22.34 -0.77
CA PHE A 98 5.16 20.95 -0.30
C PHE A 98 6.60 20.44 -0.27
N ILE A 99 7.36 20.58 -1.37
CA ILE A 99 8.75 20.13 -1.44
C ILE A 99 9.62 20.87 -0.44
N LYS A 100 9.44 22.19 -0.32
CA LYS A 100 10.18 23.02 0.65
C LYS A 100 9.92 22.60 2.09
N ALA A 101 8.66 22.29 2.43
CA ALA A 101 8.29 21.93 3.79
C ALA A 101 8.66 20.48 4.16
N THR A 102 8.60 19.56 3.20
CA THR A 102 8.81 18.13 3.46
C THR A 102 10.22 17.64 3.15
N GLY A 103 10.99 18.38 2.34
CA GLY A 103 12.30 17.93 1.84
C GLY A 103 12.22 16.77 0.85
N GLN A 104 11.03 16.40 0.39
CA GLN A 104 10.83 15.29 -0.54
C GLN A 104 11.46 15.60 -1.91
N PRO A 105 11.84 14.57 -2.70
CA PRO A 105 12.31 14.78 -4.07
C PRO A 105 11.25 15.46 -4.93
N ARG A 106 11.68 16.23 -5.95
CA ARG A 106 10.78 16.98 -6.85
C ARG A 106 9.70 16.14 -7.52
N TRP A 107 9.91 14.84 -7.72
CA TRP A 107 8.89 13.98 -8.31
C TRP A 107 7.78 13.58 -7.34
N SER A 108 7.98 13.75 -6.02
CA SER A 108 6.99 13.39 -5.00
C SER A 108 5.74 14.26 -5.13
N GLN A 109 4.59 13.59 -5.04
CA GLN A 109 3.25 14.20 -5.07
C GLN A 109 2.58 14.20 -3.70
N GLY A 110 3.20 13.56 -2.71
CA GLY A 110 2.73 13.42 -1.34
C GLY A 110 3.54 12.38 -0.57
N MET A 111 3.25 12.25 0.71
CA MET A 111 3.84 11.26 1.60
C MET A 111 2.91 10.96 2.77
N ALA A 112 3.17 9.85 3.48
CA ALA A 112 2.57 9.58 4.77
C ALA A 112 3.61 9.29 5.87
N ASP A 113 3.30 9.68 7.10
CA ASP A 113 3.97 9.23 8.32
C ASP A 113 3.01 8.34 9.12
N PHE A 114 3.25 7.03 9.07
CA PHE A 114 2.36 6.06 9.69
C PHE A 114 2.35 6.09 11.22
N ARG A 115 3.44 6.55 11.84
CA ARG A 115 3.51 6.61 13.31
C ARG A 115 2.77 7.81 13.85
N LYS A 116 2.79 8.91 13.10
CA LYS A 116 2.07 10.15 13.45
C LYS A 116 0.64 10.17 12.93
N LYS A 117 0.29 9.27 12.02
CA LYS A 117 -1.00 9.23 11.33
C LYS A 117 -1.24 10.51 10.52
N GLU A 118 -0.25 10.85 9.72
CA GLU A 118 -0.24 12.06 8.90
C GLU A 118 -0.09 11.73 7.43
N ILE A 119 -0.89 12.37 6.57
CA ILE A 119 -0.73 12.38 5.11
C ILE A 119 -0.44 13.81 4.70
N VAL A 120 0.49 14.02 3.78
CA VAL A 120 0.91 15.35 3.33
C VAL A 120 0.90 15.39 1.81
N SER A 121 0.26 16.41 1.22
CA SER A 121 0.26 16.68 -0.22
C SER A 121 0.03 18.18 -0.47
N TYR A 122 -0.38 18.56 -1.67
CA TYR A 122 -0.67 19.93 -2.06
C TYR A 122 -1.93 20.06 -2.93
N ALA A 123 -2.46 21.27 -2.99
CA ALA A 123 -3.70 21.58 -3.68
C ALA A 123 -3.65 21.18 -5.17
N TRP A 124 -4.72 20.52 -5.64
CA TRP A 124 -4.87 20.10 -7.04
C TRP A 124 -3.76 19.16 -7.56
N SER A 125 -3.05 18.47 -6.65
CA SER A 125 -2.05 17.46 -7.00
C SER A 125 -2.67 16.36 -7.88
N LYS A 126 -2.03 16.10 -9.02
CA LYS A 126 -2.56 15.18 -10.04
C LYS A 126 -2.53 13.76 -9.51
N GLY A 127 -3.70 13.10 -9.48
CA GLY A 127 -3.80 11.73 -9.00
C GLY A 127 -3.78 11.60 -7.47
N PHE A 128 -3.72 12.70 -6.72
CA PHE A 128 -3.78 12.64 -5.27
C PHE A 128 -5.08 12.00 -4.80
N LEU A 129 -6.23 12.57 -5.16
CA LEU A 129 -7.53 12.08 -4.68
C LEU A 129 -7.82 10.64 -5.10
N GLU A 130 -7.62 10.30 -6.37
CA GLU A 130 -8.10 9.02 -6.90
C GLU A 130 -7.17 7.84 -6.63
N SER A 131 -5.96 8.10 -6.15
CA SER A 131 -4.90 7.11 -6.24
C SER A 131 -3.92 7.24 -5.07
N LEU A 132 -3.27 8.40 -4.83
CA LEU A 132 -2.34 8.52 -3.69
C LEU A 132 -3.04 8.49 -2.33
N LEU A 133 -4.13 9.24 -2.20
CA LEU A 133 -4.91 9.32 -0.97
C LEU A 133 -5.42 7.94 -0.50
N PRO A 134 -6.16 7.15 -1.31
CA PRO A 134 -6.58 5.82 -0.88
C PRO A 134 -5.41 4.88 -0.62
N HIS A 135 -4.29 5.01 -1.35
CA HIS A 135 -3.09 4.20 -1.15
C HIS A 135 -2.47 4.45 0.23
N GLU A 136 -2.20 5.70 0.58
CA GLU A 136 -1.61 6.08 1.87
C GLU A 136 -2.56 5.79 3.04
N MET A 137 -3.85 6.03 2.85
CA MET A 137 -4.88 5.68 3.82
C MET A 137 -4.92 4.19 4.08
N ALA A 138 -4.78 3.36 3.05
CA ALA A 138 -4.78 1.92 3.21
C ALA A 138 -3.58 1.42 4.03
N HIS A 139 -2.38 1.97 3.83
CA HIS A 139 -1.25 1.68 4.73
C HIS A 139 -1.57 2.05 6.18
N LEU A 140 -2.12 3.24 6.42
CA LEU A 140 -2.46 3.69 7.77
C LEU A 140 -3.49 2.76 8.44
N ILE A 141 -4.63 2.50 7.78
CA ILE A 141 -5.68 1.63 8.32
C ILE A 141 -5.13 0.22 8.53
N PHE A 142 -4.43 -0.32 7.55
CA PHE A 142 -3.90 -1.67 7.60
C PHE A 142 -2.89 -1.84 8.73
N ARG A 143 -1.91 -0.93 8.86
CA ARG A 143 -0.88 -1.00 9.90
C ARG A 143 -1.42 -0.81 11.31
N ASP A 144 -2.38 0.08 11.49
CA ASP A 144 -3.09 0.18 12.77
C ASP A 144 -3.90 -1.09 13.08
N PHE A 145 -4.43 -1.78 12.06
CA PHE A 145 -5.20 -3.00 12.24
C PHE A 145 -4.34 -4.22 12.55
N VAL A 146 -3.27 -4.46 11.77
CA VAL A 146 -2.36 -5.61 11.96
C VAL A 146 -1.26 -5.35 12.99
N GLY A 147 -1.14 -4.11 13.47
CA GLY A 147 -0.15 -3.69 14.43
C GLY A 147 1.27 -3.55 13.87
N PHE A 148 2.15 -3.02 14.71
CA PHE A 148 3.54 -2.68 14.36
C PHE A 148 4.58 -3.64 14.92
N LYS A 149 4.17 -4.65 15.69
CA LYS A 149 5.06 -5.56 16.44
C LYS A 149 5.43 -6.85 15.68
N GLY A 150 4.91 -7.05 14.46
CA GLY A 150 5.18 -8.20 13.60
C GLY A 150 5.77 -7.84 12.25
N GLU A 151 6.49 -8.78 11.63
CA GLU A 151 7.00 -8.63 10.26
C GLU A 151 5.86 -8.91 9.27
N ILE A 152 5.25 -7.83 8.78
CA ILE A 152 4.32 -7.89 7.66
C ILE A 152 5.14 -7.97 6.36
N PRO A 153 4.93 -8.99 5.51
CA PRO A 153 5.62 -9.07 4.23
C PRO A 153 5.28 -7.88 3.35
N LEU A 154 6.27 -7.38 2.61
CA LEU A 154 6.12 -6.19 1.76
C LEU A 154 4.97 -6.36 0.74
N TRP A 155 4.83 -7.54 0.12
CA TRP A 155 3.74 -7.80 -0.83
C TRP A 155 2.34 -7.61 -0.24
N LEU A 156 2.18 -7.85 1.07
CA LEU A 156 0.89 -7.70 1.72
C LEU A 156 0.59 -6.23 2.03
N ASP A 157 1.57 -5.51 2.57
CA ASP A 157 1.45 -4.07 2.88
C ASP A 157 1.17 -3.25 1.61
N GLU A 158 2.01 -3.41 0.59
CA GLU A 158 1.90 -2.75 -0.71
C GLU A 158 0.68 -3.23 -1.50
N GLY A 159 0.38 -4.54 -1.44
CA GLY A 159 -0.77 -5.12 -2.11
C GLY A 159 -2.09 -4.55 -1.59
N VAL A 160 -2.23 -4.34 -0.27
CA VAL A 160 -3.40 -3.70 0.34
C VAL A 160 -3.52 -2.25 -0.11
N ALA A 161 -2.42 -1.51 -0.14
CA ALA A 161 -2.42 -0.12 -0.56
C ALA A 161 -2.79 0.06 -2.05
N GLN A 162 -2.18 -0.73 -2.94
CA GLN A 162 -2.52 -0.73 -4.35
C GLN A 162 -3.93 -1.27 -4.62
N TRP A 163 -4.44 -2.18 -3.78
CA TRP A 163 -5.81 -2.66 -3.89
C TRP A 163 -6.82 -1.55 -3.56
N ALA A 164 -6.51 -0.64 -2.63
CA ALA A 164 -7.36 0.50 -2.33
C ALA A 164 -7.49 1.50 -3.49
N GLU A 165 -6.58 1.48 -4.47
CA GLU A 165 -6.67 2.25 -5.71
C GLU A 165 -7.68 1.63 -6.69
N GLU A 166 -8.97 1.69 -6.34
CA GLU A 166 -10.08 1.02 -7.03
C GLU A 166 -10.10 1.22 -8.55
N ALA A 167 -9.81 2.44 -9.02
CA ALA A 167 -9.77 2.77 -10.43
C ALA A 167 -8.74 1.94 -11.23
N ARG A 168 -7.70 1.42 -10.56
CA ARG A 168 -6.65 0.59 -11.18
C ARG A 168 -6.97 -0.90 -11.19
N ARG A 169 -7.91 -1.37 -10.35
CA ARG A 169 -8.21 -2.82 -10.20
C ARG A 169 -8.50 -3.51 -11.54
N PRO A 170 -9.29 -2.95 -12.49
CA PRO A 170 -9.52 -3.61 -13.78
C PRO A 170 -8.25 -3.79 -14.61
N GLN A 171 -7.37 -2.79 -14.62
CA GLN A 171 -6.09 -2.86 -15.34
C GLN A 171 -5.15 -3.86 -14.70
N ILE A 172 -5.09 -3.90 -13.37
CA ILE A 172 -4.31 -4.86 -12.58
C ILE A 172 -4.74 -6.29 -12.90
N LYS A 173 -6.05 -6.59 -12.85
CA LYS A 173 -6.58 -7.92 -13.17
C LYS A 173 -6.22 -8.35 -14.59
N ARG A 174 -6.39 -7.45 -15.57
CA ARG A 174 -6.02 -7.72 -16.97
C ARG A 174 -4.52 -8.04 -17.11
N LYS A 175 -3.65 -7.24 -16.50
CA LYS A 175 -2.19 -7.46 -16.55
C LYS A 175 -1.76 -8.73 -15.82
N ALA A 176 -2.36 -9.01 -14.66
CA ALA A 176 -2.07 -10.22 -13.89
C ALA A 176 -2.45 -11.48 -14.69
N LYS A 177 -3.62 -11.48 -15.36
CA LYS A 177 -3.99 -12.54 -16.30
C LYS A 177 -3.02 -12.65 -17.48
N GLU A 178 -2.60 -11.53 -18.05
CA GLU A 178 -1.61 -11.54 -19.14
C GLU A 178 -0.27 -12.17 -18.71
N TYR A 179 0.23 -11.86 -17.51
CA TYR A 179 1.46 -12.47 -16.98
C TYR A 179 1.27 -13.95 -16.65
N TYR A 180 0.08 -14.35 -16.20
CA TYR A 180 -0.28 -15.76 -16.02
C TYR A 180 -0.21 -16.53 -17.34
N GLU A 181 -0.83 -16.01 -18.41
CA GLU A 181 -0.85 -16.69 -19.72
C GLU A 181 0.53 -16.82 -20.37
N LYS A 182 1.45 -15.91 -20.04
CA LYS A 182 2.82 -15.86 -20.54
C LYS A 182 3.83 -16.59 -19.64
N ASP A 183 3.38 -17.26 -18.57
CA ASP A 183 4.25 -17.92 -17.58
C ASP A 183 5.29 -16.98 -16.93
N CYS A 184 5.00 -15.67 -16.88
CA CYS A 184 5.90 -14.62 -16.40
C CYS A 184 5.72 -14.27 -14.92
N LEU A 185 5.06 -15.12 -14.14
CA LEU A 185 4.82 -14.86 -12.71
C LEU A 185 5.94 -15.44 -11.83
N LEU A 186 6.48 -14.63 -10.92
CA LEU A 186 7.34 -15.10 -9.83
C LEU A 186 6.58 -16.11 -8.96
N SER A 187 7.28 -17.14 -8.47
CA SER A 187 6.71 -17.99 -7.42
C SER A 187 6.53 -17.20 -6.12
N ILE A 188 5.52 -17.55 -5.31
CA ILE A 188 5.28 -16.85 -4.04
C ILE A 188 6.47 -17.02 -3.10
N GLN A 189 7.11 -18.19 -3.12
CA GLN A 189 8.29 -18.45 -2.31
C GLN A 189 9.47 -17.56 -2.70
N ASP A 190 9.58 -17.19 -3.98
CA ASP A 190 10.59 -16.25 -4.47
C ASP A 190 10.27 -14.83 -4.02
N MET A 191 9.01 -14.39 -4.18
CA MET A 191 8.55 -13.09 -3.68
C MET A 191 8.86 -12.87 -2.20
N MET A 192 8.70 -13.90 -1.38
CA MET A 192 8.98 -13.84 0.06
C MET A 192 10.47 -13.65 0.41
N LYS A 193 11.38 -13.89 -0.54
CA LYS A 193 12.83 -13.77 -0.34
C LYS A 193 13.42 -12.51 -0.97
N LEU A 194 12.63 -11.76 -1.76
CA LEU A 194 13.10 -10.59 -2.46
C LEU A 194 13.28 -9.41 -1.51
N ASP A 195 14.49 -8.87 -1.50
CA ASP A 195 14.78 -7.55 -0.93
C ASP A 195 14.86 -6.52 -2.05
N LEU A 196 13.73 -5.85 -2.32
CA LEU A 196 13.63 -4.85 -3.39
C LEU A 196 14.52 -3.62 -3.14
N ASP A 197 14.92 -3.33 -1.89
CA ASP A 197 15.83 -2.22 -1.56
C ASP A 197 17.25 -2.45 -2.15
N THR A 198 17.55 -3.69 -2.55
CA THR A 198 18.82 -4.06 -3.20
C THR A 198 18.70 -4.20 -4.71
N VAL A 199 17.48 -4.23 -5.24
CA VAL A 199 17.20 -4.35 -6.68
C VAL A 199 17.33 -2.97 -7.35
N GLY A 200 17.90 -2.92 -8.55
CA GLY A 200 18.00 -1.67 -9.33
C GLY A 200 19.24 -0.80 -9.07
N LYS A 201 20.21 -1.26 -8.27
CA LYS A 201 21.52 -0.58 -8.09
C LYS A 201 22.54 -0.93 -9.17
N THR A 202 22.19 -1.82 -10.09
CA THR A 202 23.10 -2.42 -11.08
C THR A 202 22.32 -2.89 -12.31
N ASP A 203 22.92 -2.87 -13.50
CA ASP A 203 22.40 -3.46 -14.75
C ASP A 203 22.50 -5.00 -14.75
N ARG A 204 21.99 -5.63 -13.69
CA ARG A 204 22.01 -7.08 -13.53
C ARG A 204 20.73 -7.70 -14.10
N ILE A 205 20.90 -8.86 -14.72
CA ILE A 205 19.79 -9.78 -14.99
C ILE A 205 19.55 -10.60 -13.73
N TYR A 206 18.30 -10.63 -13.29
CA TYR A 206 17.85 -11.38 -12.14
C TYR A 206 17.22 -12.70 -12.60
N ILE A 207 17.79 -13.81 -12.16
CA ILE A 207 17.27 -15.15 -12.40
C ILE A 207 16.36 -15.52 -11.23
N ARG A 208 15.09 -15.83 -11.49
CA ARG A 208 14.07 -16.08 -10.48
C ARG A 208 13.26 -17.34 -10.76
N SER A 209 12.78 -17.97 -9.69
CA SER A 209 11.94 -19.16 -9.80
C SER A 209 10.50 -18.79 -10.16
N SER A 210 9.92 -19.56 -11.07
CA SER A 210 8.54 -19.43 -11.54
C SER A 210 7.84 -20.79 -11.54
N ARG A 211 6.53 -20.78 -11.75
CA ARG A 211 5.74 -21.93 -12.15
C ARG A 211 4.99 -21.59 -13.42
N THR A 212 4.97 -22.53 -14.36
CA THR A 212 4.12 -22.42 -15.55
C THR A 212 2.64 -22.57 -15.17
N LYS A 213 1.74 -22.28 -16.10
CA LYS A 213 0.29 -22.52 -15.95
C LYS A 213 -0.06 -23.99 -15.80
N THR A 214 0.78 -24.90 -16.30
CA THR A 214 0.65 -26.35 -16.06
C THR A 214 1.18 -26.77 -14.68
N GLY A 215 1.79 -25.85 -13.93
CA GLY A 215 2.34 -26.07 -12.59
C GLY A 215 3.79 -26.56 -12.57
N GLU A 216 4.42 -26.70 -13.74
CA GLU A 216 5.80 -27.15 -13.88
C GLU A 216 6.78 -26.06 -13.39
N PRO A 217 7.94 -26.44 -12.82
CA PRO A 217 8.98 -25.49 -12.44
C PRO A 217 9.50 -24.70 -13.66
N GLY A 218 9.60 -23.38 -13.53
CA GLY A 218 10.13 -22.48 -14.54
C GLY A 218 11.19 -21.53 -14.00
N VAL A 219 11.89 -20.85 -14.91
CA VAL A 219 12.89 -19.84 -14.58
C VAL A 219 12.63 -18.57 -15.39
N LEU A 220 12.69 -17.41 -14.73
CA LEU A 220 12.57 -16.09 -15.35
C LEU A 220 13.92 -15.39 -15.36
N PHE A 221 14.18 -14.67 -16.44
CA PHE A 221 15.31 -13.76 -16.59
C PHE A 221 14.74 -12.35 -16.71
N LEU A 222 14.95 -11.51 -15.69
CA LEU A 222 14.29 -10.22 -15.57
C LEU A 222 15.32 -9.12 -15.38
N SER A 223 15.12 -7.99 -16.04
CA SER A 223 15.74 -6.73 -15.63
C SER A 223 15.25 -6.30 -14.24
N ALA A 224 15.93 -5.32 -13.64
CA ALA A 224 15.50 -4.76 -12.35
C ALA A 224 14.07 -4.22 -12.41
N ASP A 225 13.74 -3.47 -13.47
CA ASP A 225 12.42 -2.87 -13.64
C ASP A 225 11.34 -3.93 -13.86
N GLU A 226 11.60 -4.98 -14.65
CA GLU A 226 10.65 -6.08 -14.84
C GLU A 226 10.41 -6.86 -13.55
N LEU A 227 11.46 -7.09 -12.76
CA LEU A 227 11.35 -7.76 -11.46
C LEU A 227 10.48 -6.96 -10.49
N ILE A 228 10.74 -5.66 -10.37
CA ILE A 228 9.98 -4.76 -9.49
C ILE A 228 8.52 -4.67 -9.97
N ASN A 229 8.29 -4.44 -11.26
CA ASN A 229 6.94 -4.40 -11.85
C ASN A 229 6.15 -5.67 -11.57
N THR A 230 6.78 -6.82 -11.82
CA THR A 230 6.15 -8.13 -11.60
C THR A 230 5.82 -8.33 -10.12
N TYR A 231 6.72 -7.96 -9.22
CA TYR A 231 6.47 -8.05 -7.78
C TYR A 231 5.22 -7.28 -7.35
N TYR A 232 5.15 -5.99 -7.69
CA TYR A 232 4.05 -5.12 -7.27
C TYR A 232 2.73 -5.54 -7.94
N LEU A 233 2.73 -5.90 -9.22
CA LEU A 233 1.55 -6.43 -9.89
C LEU A 233 1.01 -7.69 -9.19
N GLN A 234 1.91 -8.60 -8.80
CA GLN A 234 1.53 -9.83 -8.08
C GLN A 234 1.05 -9.54 -6.66
N ALA A 235 1.68 -8.59 -5.96
CA ALA A 235 1.29 -8.18 -4.62
C ALA A 235 -0.18 -7.74 -4.58
N VAL A 236 -0.57 -6.81 -5.44
CA VAL A 236 -1.96 -6.34 -5.50
C VAL A 236 -2.92 -7.41 -6.03
N SER A 237 -2.48 -8.26 -6.96
CA SER A 237 -3.29 -9.37 -7.47
C SER A 237 -3.56 -10.42 -6.39
N LEU A 238 -2.58 -10.75 -5.55
CA LEU A 238 -2.71 -11.68 -4.43
C LEU A 238 -3.71 -11.14 -3.40
N VAL A 239 -3.58 -9.86 -3.01
CA VAL A 239 -4.53 -9.25 -2.07
C VAL A 239 -5.94 -9.21 -2.65
N GLY A 240 -6.09 -8.83 -3.93
CA GLY A 240 -7.37 -8.86 -4.64
C GLY A 240 -7.99 -10.27 -4.64
N PHE A 241 -7.21 -11.31 -4.87
CA PHE A 241 -7.64 -12.70 -4.76
C PHE A 241 -8.14 -13.05 -3.35
N LEU A 242 -7.37 -12.69 -2.31
CA LEU A 242 -7.73 -12.99 -0.91
C LEU A 242 -9.04 -12.29 -0.50
N ILE A 243 -9.28 -11.07 -0.98
CA ILE A 243 -10.48 -10.29 -0.65
C ILE A 243 -11.68 -10.71 -1.50
N GLU A 244 -11.55 -10.73 -2.84
CA GLU A 244 -12.69 -10.95 -3.73
C GLU A 244 -13.07 -12.42 -3.87
N ALA A 245 -12.09 -13.32 -3.99
CA ALA A 245 -12.35 -14.73 -4.28
C ALA A 245 -12.50 -15.58 -3.00
N LEU A 246 -11.81 -15.19 -1.91
CA LEU A 246 -11.87 -15.90 -0.63
C LEU A 246 -12.70 -15.17 0.44
N GLY A 247 -13.11 -13.93 0.16
CA GLY A 247 -14.04 -13.14 0.98
C GLY A 247 -13.35 -12.23 1.99
N SER A 248 -13.84 -10.99 2.09
CA SER A 248 -13.33 -9.96 3.01
C SER A 248 -13.37 -10.36 4.48
N TYR A 249 -14.37 -11.15 4.91
CA TYR A 249 -14.42 -11.67 6.29
C TYR A 249 -13.23 -12.58 6.62
N SER A 250 -12.86 -13.47 5.70
CA SER A 250 -11.70 -14.36 5.86
C SER A 250 -10.40 -13.55 5.83
N PHE A 251 -10.32 -12.53 4.96
CA PHE A 251 -9.17 -11.62 4.92
C PHE A 251 -9.00 -10.82 6.21
N ALA A 252 -10.10 -10.37 6.80
CA ALA A 252 -10.10 -9.69 8.08
C ALA A 252 -9.64 -10.59 9.23
N ASP A 253 -10.05 -11.87 9.22
CA ASP A 253 -9.55 -12.84 10.18
C ASP A 253 -8.05 -13.12 9.98
N PHE A 254 -7.59 -13.25 8.73
CA PHE A 254 -6.17 -13.35 8.41
C PHE A 254 -5.36 -12.18 8.99
N CYS A 255 -5.82 -10.95 8.79
CA CYS A 255 -5.19 -9.76 9.35
C CYS A 255 -5.21 -9.75 10.88
N ARG A 256 -6.30 -10.20 11.51
CA ARG A 256 -6.41 -10.34 12.97
C ARG A 256 -5.41 -11.36 13.51
N GLN A 257 -5.24 -12.48 12.83
CA GLN A 257 -4.24 -13.48 13.20
C GLN A 257 -2.82 -12.92 13.15
N LEU A 258 -2.49 -12.10 12.14
CA LEU A 258 -1.21 -11.39 12.08
C LEU A 258 -1.03 -10.42 13.25
N ARG A 259 -2.07 -9.63 13.56
CA ARG A 259 -2.11 -8.73 14.72
C ARG A 259 -1.83 -9.46 16.03
N ASP A 260 -2.40 -10.64 16.18
CA ASP A 260 -2.29 -11.46 17.38
C ASP A 260 -0.96 -12.26 17.43
N GLY A 261 -0.03 -11.96 16.52
CA GLY A 261 1.37 -12.43 16.56
C GLY A 261 1.66 -13.71 15.77
N LYS A 262 0.67 -14.26 15.04
CA LYS A 262 0.91 -15.44 14.20
C LYS A 262 1.80 -15.10 13.02
N ARG A 263 2.67 -16.04 12.65
CA ARG A 263 3.47 -15.94 11.42
C ARG A 263 2.56 -16.02 10.19
N LEU A 264 3.01 -15.48 9.06
CA LEU A 264 2.23 -15.40 7.81
C LEU A 264 1.52 -16.71 7.44
N GLU A 265 2.25 -17.83 7.34
CA GLU A 265 1.67 -19.12 6.95
C GLU A 265 0.68 -19.67 7.98
N GLU A 266 0.92 -19.40 9.27
CA GLU A 266 0.02 -19.82 10.34
C GLU A 266 -1.27 -19.00 10.31
N ALA A 267 -1.17 -17.69 10.08
CA ALA A 267 -2.30 -16.79 9.92
C ALA A 267 -3.13 -17.16 8.68
N LEU A 268 -2.49 -17.44 7.53
CA LEU A 268 -3.16 -17.93 6.33
C LEU A 268 -3.88 -19.26 6.58
N ARG A 269 -3.20 -20.22 7.22
CA ARG A 269 -3.78 -21.52 7.53
C ARG A 269 -4.99 -21.42 8.44
N PHE A 270 -4.95 -20.51 9.41
CA PHE A 270 -6.06 -20.29 10.33
C PHE A 270 -7.27 -19.68 9.61
N ALA A 271 -7.05 -18.64 8.80
CA ALA A 271 -8.13 -17.93 8.12
C ALA A 271 -8.71 -18.68 6.92
N TYR A 272 -7.93 -19.58 6.30
CA TYR A 272 -8.31 -20.30 5.08
C TYR A 272 -8.06 -21.82 5.19
N PRO A 273 -8.57 -22.51 6.23
CA PRO A 273 -8.13 -23.86 6.62
C PRO A 273 -8.38 -24.94 5.55
N MET A 274 -9.40 -24.72 4.71
CA MET A 274 -9.77 -25.65 3.64
C MET A 274 -8.99 -25.44 2.34
N LYS A 275 -8.39 -24.26 2.13
CA LYS A 275 -7.81 -23.86 0.84
C LYS A 275 -6.31 -23.58 0.89
N ILE A 276 -5.80 -22.96 1.97
CA ILE A 276 -4.42 -22.49 2.05
C ILE A 276 -3.77 -23.05 3.32
N ARG A 277 -2.92 -24.07 3.17
CA ARG A 277 -2.20 -24.68 4.32
C ARG A 277 -0.73 -24.23 4.42
N ASN A 278 -0.20 -23.74 3.31
CA ASN A 278 1.18 -23.32 3.11
C ASN A 278 1.23 -22.39 1.88
N LEU A 279 2.41 -21.84 1.57
CA LEU A 279 2.59 -20.94 0.42
C LEU A 279 2.36 -21.62 -0.94
N GLN A 280 2.57 -22.93 -1.05
CA GLN A 280 2.35 -23.66 -2.29
C GLN A 280 0.85 -23.74 -2.65
N GLU A 281 -0.01 -24.03 -1.68
CA GLU A 281 -1.46 -24.02 -1.90
C GLU A 281 -1.99 -22.58 -2.10
N LEU A 282 -1.40 -21.57 -1.43
CA LEU A 282 -1.71 -20.16 -1.74
C LEU A 282 -1.44 -19.85 -3.21
N GLU A 283 -0.25 -20.21 -3.71
CA GLU A 283 0.14 -19.95 -5.10
C GLU A 283 -0.78 -20.68 -6.09
N LYS A 284 -1.09 -21.94 -5.80
CA LYS A 284 -1.97 -22.77 -6.64
C LYS A 284 -3.39 -22.19 -6.71
N GLU A 285 -3.99 -21.82 -5.59
CA GLU A 285 -5.35 -21.27 -5.58
C GLU A 285 -5.41 -19.87 -6.21
N TRP A 286 -4.38 -19.04 -6.01
CA TRP A 286 -4.25 -17.75 -6.68
C TRP A 286 -4.11 -17.91 -8.20
N ARG A 287 -3.29 -18.84 -8.69
CA ARG A 287 -3.14 -19.13 -10.13
C ARG A 287 -4.45 -19.60 -10.76
N LYS A 288 -5.23 -20.45 -10.09
CA LYS A 288 -6.60 -20.81 -10.52
C LYS A 288 -7.56 -19.62 -10.55
N TYR A 289 -7.35 -18.61 -9.72
CA TYR A 289 -8.10 -17.36 -9.81
C TYR A 289 -7.70 -16.58 -11.07
N LEU A 290 -6.40 -16.46 -11.37
CA LEU A 290 -5.92 -15.77 -12.58
C LEU A 290 -6.43 -16.43 -13.87
N GLU A 291 -6.47 -17.75 -13.91
CA GLU A 291 -7.02 -18.52 -15.04
C GLU A 291 -8.50 -18.15 -15.34
N ARG A 292 -9.27 -17.80 -14.31
CA ARG A 292 -10.70 -17.50 -14.39
C ARG A 292 -11.04 -16.01 -14.56
N LEU A 293 -10.06 -15.12 -14.45
CA LEU A 293 -10.24 -13.67 -14.69
C LEU A 293 -10.68 -13.39 -16.12
#